data_AF-A0A9D5PWW6-F1
#
_entry.id   AF-A0A9D5PWW6-F1
#
_cell.length_a   1.000
_cell.length_b   1.000
_cell.length_c   1.000
_cell.angle_alpha   90.00
_cell.angle_beta   90.00
_cell.angle_gamma   90.00
#
_symmetry.space_group_name_H-M   'P 1'
#
loop_
_entity.id
_entity.type
_entity.pdbx_description
1 polymer ?
#
loop_
_entity_poly.entity_id
_entity_poly.type
_entity_poly.pdbx_seq_one_letter_code
_entity_poly.pdbx_strand_id
1 'polypeptide(L)'
;MTMATIIDGAAMTSKAAAHAHIAAVLAFPAYYGKNLDALADCLSELPRDTVIEIQNTDAARQALGDYADLIFDTFAELADETGFRVIFDEKGAKTMKLTYLGTAAAEGFPAVFCNCSYCQNARKSGGKNIRTRSQALIGDDLLIDLPADTYHHFLMNGIEGDKISHLLITHSHSDHFYPTELAMRQGAFAHDMRADTLAVHCGEGAYNKLMAGGVPPHVSASRIAPFETQTVGKYTVTALPARHFPGDGALFYIIRGDKTLLYAHDTGYFTDDVLDYLKNNPEHIDLVSYDCTNVDLPIGDDGGHMGIPNIERLDKKLCGMGLLDDTTIRVINHFSHNANPDHDLLEARVKDHGWLVSYDGRVVEF
;
A
#
# COMPACT_ATOMS: atom_id res chain seq x y z
N MET A 1 -15.27 11.29 33.54
CA MET A 1 -15.10 11.47 32.09
C MET A 1 -14.89 12.95 31.87
N THR A 2 -13.66 13.36 31.57
CA THR A 2 -13.39 14.69 31.01
C THR A 2 -14.15 14.76 29.67
N MET A 3 -14.99 15.79 29.49
CA MET A 3 -15.64 16.02 28.21
C MET A 3 -14.57 16.49 27.21
N ALA A 4 -14.57 15.92 26.01
CA ALA A 4 -13.67 16.36 24.95
C ALA A 4 -14.09 17.75 24.44
N THR A 5 -13.12 18.63 24.23
CA THR A 5 -13.33 19.94 23.59
C THR A 5 -13.30 19.74 22.08
N ILE A 6 -14.39 20.09 21.40
CA ILE A 6 -14.54 19.82 19.96
C ILE A 6 -14.14 21.05 19.14
N ILE A 7 -13.18 20.87 18.23
CA ILE A 7 -12.82 21.84 17.20
C ILE A 7 -13.42 21.36 15.87
N ASP A 8 -14.39 22.11 15.33
CA ASP A 8 -14.99 21.80 14.03
C ASP A 8 -14.17 22.37 12.86
N GLY A 9 -13.55 21.49 12.08
CA GLY A 9 -12.78 21.78 10.87
C GLY A 9 -13.59 22.43 9.75
N ALA A 10 -14.92 22.25 9.71
CA ALA A 10 -15.78 22.93 8.74
C ALA A 10 -15.83 24.46 8.97
N ALA A 11 -15.48 24.92 10.18
CA ALA A 11 -15.36 26.35 10.48
C ALA A 11 -14.00 26.95 10.04
N MET A 12 -13.01 26.12 9.67
CA MET A 12 -11.65 26.52 9.30
C MET A 12 -11.54 26.94 7.83
N THR A 13 -12.42 27.83 7.37
CA THR A 13 -12.60 28.22 5.95
C THR A 13 -11.48 29.07 5.34
N SER A 14 -10.56 29.56 6.16
CA SER A 14 -9.36 30.31 5.76
C SER A 14 -8.36 30.32 6.92
N LYS A 15 -7.08 30.63 6.70
CA LYS A 15 -6.07 30.66 7.78
C LYS A 15 -6.52 31.53 8.96
N ALA A 16 -7.09 32.71 8.66
CA ALA A 16 -7.60 33.63 9.67
C ALA A 16 -8.81 33.06 10.43
N ALA A 17 -9.75 32.41 9.73
CA ALA A 17 -10.92 31.77 10.33
C ALA A 17 -10.51 30.56 11.20
N ALA A 18 -9.53 29.78 10.76
CA ALA A 18 -8.99 28.65 11.49
C ALA A 18 -8.41 29.07 12.84
N HIS A 19 -7.48 30.03 12.84
CA HIS A 19 -6.91 30.54 14.09
C HIS A 19 -7.96 31.20 14.99
N ALA A 20 -8.92 31.94 14.43
CA ALA A 20 -10.00 32.55 15.22
C ALA A 20 -10.90 31.50 15.87
N HIS A 21 -11.25 30.44 15.14
CA HIS A 21 -12.07 29.33 15.64
C HIS A 21 -11.36 28.55 16.74
N ILE A 22 -10.11 28.14 16.51
CA ILE A 22 -9.29 27.44 17.50
C ILE A 22 -9.15 28.28 18.78
N ALA A 23 -8.83 29.56 18.64
CA ALA A 23 -8.68 30.45 19.79
C ALA A 23 -9.99 30.61 20.58
N ALA A 24 -11.13 30.65 19.90
CA ALA A 24 -12.43 30.74 20.54
C ALA A 24 -12.78 29.44 21.29
N VAL A 25 -12.56 28.28 20.66
CA VAL A 25 -12.89 26.96 21.22
C VAL A 25 -12.01 26.62 22.43
N LEU A 26 -10.71 26.88 22.32
CA LEU A 26 -9.73 26.60 23.39
C LEU A 26 -9.56 27.76 24.38
N ALA A 27 -10.33 28.83 24.21
CA ALA A 27 -10.27 30.04 25.04
C ALA A 27 -8.86 30.63 25.17
N PHE A 28 -8.13 30.73 24.05
CA PHE A 28 -6.79 31.30 24.02
C PHE A 28 -6.77 32.79 24.43
N PRO A 29 -5.63 33.28 24.95
CA PRO A 29 -5.50 34.66 25.38
C PRO A 29 -5.73 35.68 24.26
N ALA A 30 -6.15 36.89 24.63
CA ALA A 30 -6.40 37.99 23.68
C ALA A 30 -5.15 38.39 22.87
N TYR A 31 -3.94 38.02 23.33
CA TYR A 31 -2.67 38.27 22.66
C TYR A 31 -2.25 37.16 21.67
N TYR A 32 -3.09 36.17 21.42
CA TYR A 32 -2.79 35.09 20.46
C TYR A 32 -2.47 35.63 19.06
N GLY A 33 -1.27 35.30 18.56
CA GLY A 33 -0.68 35.85 17.34
C GLY A 33 -1.28 35.37 16.01
N LYS A 34 -2.21 34.40 16.04
CA LYS A 34 -2.90 33.85 14.86
C LYS A 34 -1.97 33.33 13.76
N ASN A 35 -0.90 32.64 14.18
CA ASN A 35 0.03 31.92 13.32
C ASN A 35 0.45 30.60 14.03
N LEU A 36 1.28 29.78 13.38
CA LEU A 36 1.68 28.47 13.91
C LEU A 36 2.56 28.57 15.15
N ASP A 37 3.50 29.53 15.20
CA ASP A 37 4.36 29.73 16.38
C ASP A 37 3.52 30.09 17.62
N ALA A 38 2.59 31.03 17.47
CA ALA A 38 1.69 31.40 18.57
C ALA A 38 0.71 30.28 18.95
N LEU A 39 0.38 29.38 17.99
CA LEU A 39 -0.45 28.20 18.25
C LEU A 39 0.34 27.21 19.10
N ALA A 40 1.59 26.92 18.73
CA ALA A 40 2.49 26.09 19.51
C ALA A 40 2.65 26.64 20.94
N ASP A 41 2.92 27.93 21.09
CA ASP A 41 3.03 28.58 22.41
C ASP A 41 1.78 28.33 23.27
N CYS A 42 0.58 28.59 22.73
CA CYS A 42 -0.66 28.42 23.50
C CYS A 42 -1.00 26.96 23.80
N LEU A 43 -0.74 26.04 22.86
CA LEU A 43 -0.98 24.61 23.05
C LEU A 43 -0.03 24.02 24.11
N SER A 44 1.21 24.52 24.21
CA SER A 44 2.19 24.04 25.18
C SER A 44 1.79 24.32 26.64
N GLU A 45 0.91 25.30 26.85
CA GLU A 45 0.40 25.70 28.16
C GLU A 45 -0.89 24.97 28.57
N LEU A 46 -1.43 24.08 27.72
CA LEU A 46 -2.66 23.36 28.02
C LEU A 46 -2.50 22.37 29.18
N PRO A 47 -3.55 22.19 30.02
CA PRO A 47 -3.56 21.14 31.04
C PRO A 47 -3.42 19.74 30.41
N ARG A 48 -2.65 18.85 31.05
CA ARG A 48 -2.39 17.48 30.57
C ARG A 48 -3.64 16.61 30.44
N ASP A 49 -4.68 16.88 31.22
CA ASP A 49 -5.95 16.14 31.16
C ASP A 49 -6.91 16.66 30.09
N THR A 50 -6.49 17.67 29.31
CA THR A 50 -7.26 18.18 28.16
C THR A 50 -7.36 17.09 27.10
N VAL A 51 -8.59 16.87 26.62
CA VAL A 51 -8.88 16.02 25.47
C VAL A 51 -9.50 16.89 24.41
N ILE A 52 -8.87 16.99 23.24
CA ILE A 52 -9.34 17.76 22.10
C ILE A 52 -9.77 16.79 21.01
N GLU A 53 -10.94 17.01 20.43
CA GLU A 53 -11.41 16.28 19.26
C GLU A 53 -11.52 17.25 18.09
N ILE A 54 -10.72 17.06 17.04
CA ILE A 54 -10.78 17.86 15.82
C ILE A 54 -11.65 17.11 14.83
N GLN A 55 -12.84 17.63 14.56
CA GLN A 55 -13.82 17.07 13.64
C GLN A 55 -13.76 17.73 12.25
N ASN A 56 -14.38 17.12 11.24
CA ASN A 56 -14.44 17.59 9.85
C ASN A 56 -13.06 18.01 9.29
N THR A 57 -12.02 17.21 9.56
CA THR A 57 -10.65 17.50 9.14
C THR A 57 -10.51 17.65 7.62
N ASP A 58 -11.30 16.91 6.83
CA ASP A 58 -11.35 17.08 5.35
C ASP A 58 -11.84 18.46 4.92
N ALA A 59 -12.84 19.01 5.60
CA ALA A 59 -13.37 20.33 5.25
C ALA A 59 -12.31 21.42 5.49
N ALA A 60 -11.51 21.27 6.54
CA ALA A 60 -10.36 22.13 6.79
C ALA A 60 -9.28 21.97 5.71
N ARG A 61 -8.92 20.74 5.32
CA ARG A 61 -7.95 20.48 4.24
C ARG A 61 -8.41 21.04 2.91
N GLN A 62 -9.68 20.87 2.54
CA GLN A 62 -10.24 21.45 1.31
C GLN A 62 -10.17 22.97 1.29
N ALA A 63 -10.33 23.63 2.45
CA ALA A 63 -10.30 25.09 2.55
C ALA A 63 -8.88 25.67 2.65
N LEU A 64 -7.93 24.95 3.27
CA LEU A 64 -6.62 25.48 3.66
C LEU A 64 -5.44 24.84 2.90
N GLY A 65 -5.65 23.71 2.23
CA GLY A 65 -4.58 22.88 1.66
C GLY A 65 -3.57 22.45 2.72
N ASP A 66 -2.28 22.42 2.36
CA ASP A 66 -1.15 22.05 3.21
C ASP A 66 -1.11 22.79 4.56
N TYR A 67 -1.74 23.96 4.66
CA TYR A 67 -1.79 24.71 5.91
C TYR A 67 -2.69 24.07 6.97
N ALA A 68 -3.69 23.27 6.58
CA ALA A 68 -4.45 22.47 7.54
C ALA A 68 -3.55 21.42 8.19
N ASP A 69 -2.74 20.72 7.40
CA ASP A 69 -1.84 19.69 7.90
C ASP A 69 -0.80 20.29 8.85
N LEU A 70 -0.21 21.46 8.52
CA LEU A 70 0.69 22.15 9.45
C LEU A 70 0.03 22.50 10.80
N ILE A 71 -1.25 22.87 10.82
CA ILE A 71 -2.00 23.08 12.06
C ILE A 71 -2.14 21.76 12.82
N PHE A 72 -2.57 20.70 12.14
CA PHE A 72 -2.80 19.38 12.74
C PHE A 72 -1.52 18.74 13.27
N ASP A 73 -0.41 18.88 12.54
CA ASP A 73 0.92 18.46 12.98
C ASP A 73 1.32 19.19 14.25
N THR A 74 1.09 20.52 14.33
CA THR A 74 1.36 21.29 15.56
C THR A 74 0.56 20.75 16.76
N PHE A 75 -0.69 20.34 16.55
CA PHE A 75 -1.51 19.71 17.60
C PHE A 75 -0.97 18.34 18.01
N ALA A 76 -0.58 17.50 17.04
CA ALA A 76 -0.07 16.15 17.30
C ALA A 76 1.28 16.20 18.03
N GLU A 77 2.21 17.01 17.53
CA GLU A 77 3.54 17.19 18.12
C GLU A 77 3.44 17.66 19.58
N LEU A 78 2.65 18.69 19.86
CA LEU A 78 2.56 19.21 21.23
C LEU A 78 1.72 18.34 22.16
N ALA A 79 0.76 17.56 21.64
CA ALA A 79 0.07 16.55 22.44
C ALA A 79 1.07 15.51 22.98
N ASP A 80 1.98 15.05 22.13
CA ASP A 80 3.04 14.10 22.49
C ASP A 80 4.05 14.70 23.47
N GLU A 81 4.44 15.97 23.29
CA GLU A 81 5.43 16.62 24.15
C GLU A 81 4.89 17.02 25.54
N THR A 82 3.66 17.54 25.58
CA THR A 82 3.13 18.19 26.79
C THR A 82 2.12 17.35 27.56
N GLY A 83 1.52 16.37 26.90
CA GLY A 83 0.70 15.31 27.51
C GLY A 83 -0.81 15.54 27.48
N PHE A 84 -1.32 16.57 26.80
CA PHE A 84 -2.74 16.60 26.42
C PHE A 84 -3.02 15.59 25.31
N ARG A 85 -4.28 15.23 25.10
CA ARG A 85 -4.66 14.27 24.05
C ARG A 85 -5.40 14.97 22.93
N VAL A 86 -4.99 14.73 21.69
CA VAL A 86 -5.75 15.11 20.50
C VAL A 86 -6.28 13.86 19.80
N ILE A 87 -7.52 13.93 19.36
CA ILE A 87 -8.20 12.91 18.56
C ILE A 87 -8.65 13.61 17.28
N PHE A 88 -8.23 13.13 16.13
CA PHE A 88 -8.72 13.61 14.85
C PHE A 88 -9.88 12.72 14.44
N ASP A 89 -10.98 13.32 13.97
CA ASP A 89 -12.04 12.54 13.39
C ASP A 89 -11.52 11.85 12.13
N GLU A 90 -11.63 10.52 12.08
CA GLU A 90 -11.18 9.75 10.92
C GLU A 90 -12.13 9.89 9.71
N LYS A 91 -12.82 11.03 9.57
CA LYS A 91 -13.67 11.36 8.41
C LYS A 91 -13.00 12.47 7.60
N GLY A 92 -11.78 12.13 7.24
CA GLY A 92 -10.66 13.01 6.92
C GLY A 92 -9.69 12.35 5.93
N ALA A 93 -10.20 11.72 4.87
CA ALA A 93 -9.51 10.94 3.84
C ALA A 93 -8.26 10.16 4.31
N LYS A 94 -8.44 8.98 4.94
CA LYS A 94 -7.39 7.95 4.88
C LYS A 94 -7.35 7.42 3.45
N THR A 95 -6.79 8.18 2.51
CA THR A 95 -6.50 7.67 1.17
C THR A 95 -5.75 6.35 1.31
N MET A 96 -6.19 5.31 0.61
CA MET A 96 -5.46 4.06 0.61
C MET A 96 -4.01 4.34 0.19
N LYS A 97 -3.08 3.82 0.99
CA LYS A 97 -1.65 3.97 0.78
C LYS A 97 -1.05 2.62 0.41
N LEU A 98 -0.52 2.50 -0.80
CA LEU A 98 0.23 1.34 -1.25
C LEU A 98 1.73 1.64 -1.21
N THR A 99 2.48 0.87 -0.42
CA THR A 99 3.94 0.92 -0.38
C THR A 99 4.50 -0.29 -1.10
N TYR A 100 5.26 -0.07 -2.17
CA TYR A 100 6.01 -1.10 -2.88
C TYR A 100 7.29 -1.38 -2.12
N LEU A 101 7.36 -2.49 -1.41
CA LEU A 101 8.51 -2.87 -0.59
C LEU A 101 9.62 -3.52 -1.43
N GLY A 102 9.23 -4.28 -2.45
CA GLY A 102 10.10 -4.85 -3.47
C GLY A 102 9.39 -4.86 -4.82
N THR A 103 10.15 -4.78 -5.91
CA THR A 103 9.59 -4.52 -7.25
C THR A 103 10.15 -5.37 -8.39
N ALA A 104 11.09 -6.28 -8.10
CA ALA A 104 11.62 -7.23 -9.07
C ALA A 104 10.82 -8.54 -9.09
N ALA A 105 11.00 -9.29 -10.18
CA ALA A 105 10.64 -10.69 -10.27
C ALA A 105 11.56 -11.58 -9.40
N ALA A 106 11.32 -12.89 -9.43
CA ALA A 106 11.98 -13.92 -8.61
C ALA A 106 13.51 -13.77 -8.45
N GLU A 107 14.19 -13.40 -9.52
CA GLU A 107 15.65 -13.37 -9.57
C GLU A 107 16.25 -12.20 -8.77
N GLY A 108 15.44 -11.17 -8.47
CA GLY A 108 15.90 -9.86 -8.04
C GLY A 108 16.55 -9.08 -9.18
N PHE A 109 16.79 -7.79 -8.98
CA PHE A 109 17.52 -6.95 -9.92
C PHE A 109 18.50 -6.02 -9.19
N PRO A 110 19.82 -6.16 -9.38
CA PRO A 110 20.52 -7.17 -10.16
C PRO A 110 20.29 -8.61 -9.67
N ALA A 111 20.16 -9.57 -10.59
CA ALA A 111 20.02 -10.97 -10.23
C ALA A 111 21.34 -11.53 -9.65
N VAL A 112 21.23 -12.34 -8.58
CA VAL A 112 22.35 -12.76 -7.71
C VAL A 112 23.54 -13.34 -8.50
N PHE A 113 23.27 -14.24 -9.44
CA PHE A 113 24.30 -14.92 -10.23
C PHE A 113 24.43 -14.38 -11.66
N CYS A 114 23.79 -13.25 -11.99
CA CYS A 114 23.76 -12.72 -13.34
C CYS A 114 24.84 -11.65 -13.58
N ASN A 115 25.40 -11.66 -14.78
CA ASN A 115 26.39 -10.68 -15.25
C ASN A 115 25.97 -10.01 -16.58
N CYS A 116 24.68 -9.99 -16.92
CA CYS A 116 24.19 -9.27 -18.11
C CYS A 116 24.41 -7.75 -17.98
N SER A 117 24.32 -7.03 -19.10
CA SER A 117 24.51 -5.58 -19.14
C SER A 117 23.58 -4.83 -18.18
N TYR A 118 22.30 -5.21 -18.11
CA TYR A 118 21.34 -4.59 -17.18
C TYR A 118 21.75 -4.78 -15.72
N CYS A 119 22.12 -5.99 -15.31
CA CYS A 119 22.58 -6.26 -13.95
C CYS A 119 23.91 -5.54 -13.63
N GLN A 120 24.84 -5.46 -14.59
CA GLN A 120 26.07 -4.70 -14.40
C GLN A 120 25.82 -3.20 -14.25
N ASN A 121 24.88 -2.65 -15.03
CA ASN A 121 24.52 -1.24 -14.95
C ASN A 121 23.81 -0.92 -13.64
N ALA A 122 22.81 -1.72 -13.24
CA ALA A 122 22.14 -1.56 -11.96
C ALA A 122 23.10 -1.59 -10.76
N ARG A 123 24.12 -2.47 -10.75
CA ARG A 123 25.17 -2.47 -9.71
C ARG A 123 25.99 -1.17 -9.67
N LYS A 124 26.23 -0.54 -10.83
CA LYS A 124 26.98 0.73 -10.92
C LYS A 124 26.11 1.92 -10.54
N SER A 125 24.87 1.94 -11.01
CA SER A 125 23.94 3.06 -10.87
C SER A 125 23.30 3.10 -9.47
N GLY A 126 23.06 1.95 -8.84
CA GLY A 126 22.43 1.88 -7.52
C GLY A 126 21.04 2.51 -7.48
N GLY A 127 20.61 2.94 -6.29
CA GLY A 127 19.34 3.64 -6.09
C GLY A 127 18.13 2.82 -6.56
N LYS A 128 17.23 3.47 -7.30
CA LYS A 128 16.01 2.85 -7.87
C LYS A 128 16.26 1.69 -8.85
N ASN A 129 17.53 1.46 -9.24
CA ASN A 129 17.93 0.35 -10.09
C ASN A 129 18.24 -0.93 -9.29
N ILE A 130 18.31 -0.84 -7.96
CA ILE A 130 18.33 -2.01 -7.09
C ILE A 130 16.89 -2.31 -6.68
N ARG A 131 16.45 -3.53 -6.97
CA ARG A 131 15.09 -4.01 -6.74
C ARG A 131 15.13 -5.41 -6.16
N THR A 132 14.50 -5.60 -5.02
CA THR A 132 14.28 -6.88 -4.35
C THR A 132 12.99 -7.54 -4.84
N ARG A 133 12.73 -8.79 -4.42
CA ARG A 133 11.53 -9.52 -4.89
C ARG A 133 10.25 -8.86 -4.42
N SER A 134 9.22 -8.97 -5.25
CA SER A 134 7.97 -8.25 -5.08
C SER A 134 7.33 -8.47 -3.72
N GLN A 135 6.98 -7.36 -3.07
CA GLN A 135 6.17 -7.32 -1.86
C GLN A 135 5.53 -5.93 -1.77
N ALA A 136 4.33 -5.85 -1.21
CA ALA A 136 3.68 -4.58 -0.97
C ALA A 136 2.99 -4.54 0.41
N LEU A 137 2.76 -3.33 0.90
CA LEU A 137 2.04 -3.05 2.14
C LEU A 137 0.93 -2.04 1.86
N ILE A 138 -0.29 -2.35 2.27
CA ILE A 138 -1.42 -1.42 2.24
C ILE A 138 -1.66 -0.88 3.64
N GLY A 139 -1.63 0.44 3.77
CA GLY A 139 -1.66 1.11 5.07
C GLY A 139 -0.46 0.70 5.90
N ASP A 140 -0.72 0.14 7.08
CA ASP A 140 0.28 -0.35 8.04
C ASP A 140 -0.04 -1.74 8.59
N ASP A 141 -1.07 -2.41 8.04
CA ASP A 141 -1.68 -3.62 8.63
C ASP A 141 -1.86 -4.79 7.64
N LEU A 142 -1.93 -4.51 6.33
CA LEU A 142 -2.16 -5.51 5.29
C LEU A 142 -0.94 -5.70 4.38
N LEU A 143 -0.19 -6.77 4.63
CA LEU A 143 0.96 -7.17 3.82
C LEU A 143 0.50 -8.04 2.63
N ILE A 144 1.10 -7.84 1.46
CA ILE A 144 0.90 -8.67 0.27
C ILE A 144 2.23 -9.31 -0.10
N ASP A 145 2.21 -10.65 -0.11
CA ASP A 145 3.35 -11.54 -0.26
C ASP A 145 4.37 -11.45 0.90
N LEU A 146 5.21 -12.48 1.03
CA LEU A 146 6.19 -12.68 2.08
C LEU A 146 7.48 -13.32 1.51
N PRO A 147 8.25 -12.62 0.64
CA PRO A 147 9.56 -13.09 0.19
C PRO A 147 10.55 -13.24 1.34
N ALA A 148 11.66 -13.93 1.07
CA ALA A 148 12.82 -13.97 1.98
C ALA A 148 13.43 -12.57 2.25
N ASP A 149 13.15 -11.60 1.39
CA ASP A 149 13.56 -10.20 1.54
C ASP A 149 12.72 -9.41 2.57
N THR A 150 11.64 -9.99 3.15
CA THR A 150 10.72 -9.30 4.08
C THR A 150 11.44 -8.62 5.24
N TYR A 151 12.40 -9.29 5.88
CA TYR A 151 13.19 -8.68 6.96
C TYR A 151 13.91 -7.41 6.49
N HIS A 152 14.54 -7.48 5.31
CA HIS A 152 15.21 -6.34 4.71
C HIS A 152 14.22 -5.22 4.36
N HIS A 153 13.07 -5.57 3.79
CA HIS A 153 12.02 -4.59 3.48
C HIS A 153 11.54 -3.84 4.70
N PHE A 154 11.32 -4.53 5.82
CA PHE A 154 10.86 -3.88 7.05
C PHE A 154 11.94 -2.96 7.62
N LEU A 155 13.19 -3.41 7.62
CA LEU A 155 14.34 -2.61 8.06
C LEU A 155 14.51 -1.34 7.24
N MET A 156 14.43 -1.43 5.91
CA MET A 156 14.68 -0.30 5.01
C MET A 156 13.54 0.73 4.99
N ASN A 157 12.32 0.31 5.29
CA ASN A 157 11.13 1.15 5.23
C ASN A 157 10.58 1.53 6.62
N GLY A 158 11.28 1.17 7.71
CA GLY A 158 10.84 1.46 9.07
C GLY A 158 9.50 0.79 9.43
N ILE A 159 9.20 -0.37 8.83
CA ILE A 159 7.93 -1.06 9.05
C ILE A 159 7.96 -1.76 10.41
N GLU A 160 7.01 -1.38 11.26
CA GLU A 160 6.74 -2.04 12.53
C GLU A 160 5.95 -3.34 12.29
N GLY A 161 6.67 -4.43 12.04
CA GLY A 161 6.08 -5.73 11.67
C GLY A 161 5.10 -6.33 12.70
N ASP A 162 5.12 -5.83 13.94
CA ASP A 162 4.21 -6.25 14.99
C ASP A 162 2.79 -5.67 14.84
N LYS A 163 2.59 -4.62 14.00
CA LYS A 163 1.26 -4.09 13.64
C LYS A 163 0.56 -4.92 12.57
N ILE A 164 1.31 -5.66 11.76
CA ILE A 164 0.78 -6.43 10.64
C ILE A 164 -0.12 -7.54 11.18
N SER A 165 -1.41 -7.44 10.86
CA SER A 165 -2.44 -8.40 11.28
C SER A 165 -2.97 -9.25 10.13
N HIS A 166 -2.75 -8.83 8.88
CA HIS A 166 -3.20 -9.54 7.69
C HIS A 166 -2.08 -9.74 6.66
N LEU A 167 -2.06 -10.91 6.05
CA LEU A 167 -1.15 -11.30 4.99
C LEU A 167 -1.94 -11.92 3.84
N LEU A 168 -1.95 -11.27 2.68
CA LEU A 168 -2.41 -11.87 1.42
C LEU A 168 -1.22 -12.54 0.73
N ILE A 169 -1.36 -13.79 0.32
CA ILE A 169 -0.34 -14.48 -0.49
C ILE A 169 -0.91 -14.82 -1.85
N THR A 170 -0.31 -14.23 -2.89
CA THR A 170 -0.71 -14.44 -4.28
C THR A 170 -0.57 -15.90 -4.70
N HIS A 171 0.59 -16.52 -4.46
CA HIS A 171 0.89 -17.89 -4.86
C HIS A 171 2.10 -18.48 -4.12
N SER A 172 2.43 -19.76 -4.36
CA SER A 172 3.36 -20.52 -3.51
C SER A 172 4.85 -20.37 -3.83
N HIS A 173 5.24 -19.65 -4.88
CA HIS A 173 6.65 -19.50 -5.23
C HIS A 173 7.46 -18.82 -4.12
N SER A 174 8.77 -19.10 -4.05
CA SER A 174 9.63 -18.68 -2.94
C SER A 174 9.85 -17.17 -2.83
N ASP A 175 9.72 -16.47 -3.95
CA ASP A 175 9.77 -15.02 -4.08
C ASP A 175 8.47 -14.32 -3.68
N HIS A 176 7.39 -15.07 -3.43
CA HIS A 176 6.13 -14.54 -2.90
C HIS A 176 5.75 -15.15 -1.56
N PHE A 177 6.23 -16.35 -1.25
CA PHE A 177 5.89 -17.03 -0.01
C PHE A 177 7.05 -17.85 0.54
N TYR A 178 7.76 -17.26 1.50
CA TYR A 178 8.77 -17.87 2.34
C TYR A 178 8.23 -18.07 3.77
N PRO A 179 7.42 -19.12 4.02
CA PRO A 179 6.71 -19.31 5.29
C PRO A 179 7.61 -19.53 6.50
N THR A 180 8.88 -19.86 6.30
CA THR A 180 9.85 -20.02 7.40
C THR A 180 10.00 -18.73 8.21
N GLU A 181 9.80 -17.55 7.58
CA GLU A 181 9.83 -16.26 8.28
C GLU A 181 8.75 -16.17 9.37
N LEU A 182 7.59 -16.83 9.17
CA LEU A 182 6.49 -16.82 10.14
C LEU A 182 6.88 -17.46 11.48
N ALA A 183 7.92 -18.31 11.51
CA ALA A 183 8.42 -18.90 12.74
C ALA A 183 9.07 -17.88 13.68
N MET A 184 9.37 -16.66 13.20
CA MET A 184 9.89 -15.55 14.01
C MET A 184 8.82 -14.87 14.85
N ARG A 185 7.52 -15.13 14.63
CA ARG A 185 6.41 -14.53 15.40
C ARG A 185 6.05 -15.31 16.68
N GLN A 186 7.03 -15.75 17.45
CA GLN A 186 6.77 -16.54 18.68
C GLN A 186 7.96 -16.58 19.65
N GLY A 187 7.69 -17.02 20.88
CA GLY A 187 8.70 -17.44 21.83
C GLY A 187 9.70 -16.31 22.15
N ALA A 188 11.00 -16.60 22.02
CA ALA A 188 12.08 -15.63 22.25
C ALA A 188 12.35 -14.70 21.04
N PHE A 189 11.61 -14.85 19.95
CA PHE A 189 11.86 -14.12 18.69
C PHE A 189 11.02 -12.84 18.57
N ALA A 190 9.81 -12.81 19.13
CA ALA A 190 8.93 -11.65 19.12
C ALA A 190 8.13 -11.53 20.43
N HIS A 191 7.97 -10.30 20.91
CA HIS A 191 7.30 -9.96 22.18
C HIS A 191 6.41 -8.73 21.99
N ASP A 192 5.42 -8.57 22.87
CA ASP A 192 4.56 -7.37 22.96
C ASP A 192 3.92 -6.94 21.61
N MET A 193 3.55 -7.91 20.78
CA MET A 193 3.00 -7.64 19.45
C MET A 193 1.64 -6.96 19.54
N ARG A 194 1.47 -5.82 18.86
CA ARG A 194 0.17 -5.12 18.81
C ARG A 194 -0.90 -5.92 18.06
N ALA A 195 -0.50 -6.63 17.01
CA ALA A 195 -1.31 -7.66 16.37
C ALA A 195 -0.94 -9.05 16.92
N ASP A 196 -1.75 -9.55 17.86
CA ASP A 196 -1.52 -10.86 18.49
C ASP A 196 -1.67 -12.04 17.50
N THR A 197 -2.45 -11.89 16.44
CA THR A 197 -2.59 -12.91 15.39
C THR A 197 -2.34 -12.30 14.02
N LEU A 198 -1.53 -12.99 13.20
CA LEU A 198 -1.39 -12.75 11.78
C LEU A 198 -2.33 -13.70 11.02
N ALA A 199 -3.33 -13.16 10.33
CA ALA A 199 -4.23 -13.93 9.47
C ALA A 199 -3.69 -13.99 8.04
N VAL A 200 -3.31 -15.19 7.61
CA VAL A 200 -2.83 -15.47 6.25
C VAL A 200 -4.02 -15.88 5.38
N HIS A 201 -4.23 -15.19 4.26
CA HIS A 201 -5.27 -15.51 3.30
C HIS A 201 -4.62 -15.77 1.93
N CYS A 202 -4.89 -16.93 1.34
CA CYS A 202 -4.07 -17.40 0.22
C CYS A 202 -4.79 -18.40 -0.70
N GLY A 203 -4.22 -18.60 -1.90
CA GLY A 203 -4.64 -19.65 -2.83
C GLY A 203 -4.27 -21.06 -2.35
N GLU A 204 -4.68 -22.08 -3.11
CA GLU A 204 -4.56 -23.49 -2.70
C GLU A 204 -3.11 -23.94 -2.48
N GLY A 205 -2.20 -23.62 -3.40
CA GLY A 205 -0.80 -24.01 -3.34
C GLY A 205 -0.06 -23.39 -2.17
N ALA A 206 -0.25 -22.09 -1.94
CA ALA A 206 0.31 -21.38 -0.78
C ALA A 206 -0.25 -21.94 0.54
N TYR A 207 -1.56 -22.19 0.61
CA TYR A 207 -2.17 -22.82 1.79
C TYR A 207 -1.57 -24.20 2.08
N ASN A 208 -1.46 -25.05 1.06
CA ASN A 208 -0.89 -26.39 1.19
C ASN A 208 0.58 -26.33 1.63
N LYS A 209 1.36 -25.38 1.09
CA LYS A 209 2.75 -25.14 1.50
C LYS A 209 2.86 -24.75 2.98
N LEU A 210 1.97 -23.88 3.46
CA LEU A 210 1.93 -23.49 4.87
C LEU A 210 1.54 -24.67 5.78
N MET A 211 0.49 -25.42 5.41
CA MET A 211 0.06 -26.59 6.18
C MET A 211 1.14 -27.66 6.26
N ALA A 212 1.87 -27.91 5.16
CA ALA A 212 2.96 -28.87 5.13
C ALA A 212 4.16 -28.45 5.99
N GLY A 213 4.43 -27.14 6.09
CA GLY A 213 5.45 -26.59 6.97
C GLY A 213 5.04 -26.51 8.45
N GLY A 214 3.74 -26.62 8.73
CA GLY A 214 3.15 -26.37 10.04
C GLY A 214 2.85 -24.89 10.26
N VAL A 215 1.67 -24.60 10.81
CA VAL A 215 1.25 -23.24 11.13
C VAL A 215 1.85 -22.83 12.48
N PRO A 216 2.67 -21.77 12.56
CA PRO A 216 3.20 -21.30 13.84
C PRO A 216 2.09 -20.81 14.79
N PRO A 217 2.36 -20.74 16.10
CA PRO A 217 1.52 -19.98 17.04
C PRO A 217 1.31 -18.54 16.56
N HIS A 218 0.20 -17.92 16.95
CA HIS A 218 -0.13 -16.53 16.55
C HIS A 218 -0.29 -16.33 15.03
N VAL A 219 -0.41 -17.42 14.26
CA VAL A 219 -0.73 -17.40 12.84
C VAL A 219 -2.00 -18.20 12.60
N SER A 220 -2.90 -17.65 11.80
CA SER A 220 -4.06 -18.38 11.26
C SER A 220 -3.98 -18.37 9.74
N ALA A 221 -4.65 -19.33 9.10
CA ALA A 221 -4.64 -19.45 7.66
C ALA A 221 -6.03 -19.75 7.12
N SER A 222 -6.45 -19.03 6.08
CA SER A 222 -7.65 -19.32 5.29
C SER A 222 -7.31 -19.41 3.81
N ARG A 223 -8.12 -20.20 3.09
CA ARG A 223 -8.09 -20.24 1.63
C ARG A 223 -9.02 -19.17 1.07
N ILE A 224 -8.64 -18.58 -0.06
CA ILE A 224 -9.50 -17.80 -0.93
C ILE A 224 -9.55 -18.52 -2.27
N ALA A 225 -10.74 -18.89 -2.74
CA ALA A 225 -10.93 -19.49 -4.06
C ALA A 225 -11.01 -18.42 -5.16
N PRO A 226 -10.73 -18.77 -6.44
CA PRO A 226 -10.99 -17.89 -7.57
C PRO A 226 -12.43 -17.34 -7.56
N PHE A 227 -12.56 -16.04 -7.79
CA PHE A 227 -13.81 -15.26 -7.75
C PHE A 227 -14.51 -15.19 -6.39
N GLU A 228 -13.88 -15.70 -5.33
CA GLU A 228 -14.36 -15.54 -3.97
C GLU A 228 -14.02 -14.15 -3.43
N THR A 229 -14.93 -13.62 -2.61
CA THR A 229 -14.74 -12.36 -1.87
C THR A 229 -14.73 -12.62 -0.37
N GLN A 230 -13.72 -12.13 0.33
CA GLN A 230 -13.57 -12.24 1.78
C GLN A 230 -13.31 -10.89 2.43
N THR A 231 -13.72 -10.76 3.69
CA THR A 231 -13.32 -9.63 4.54
C THR A 231 -11.95 -9.90 5.13
N VAL A 232 -11.01 -8.97 4.94
CA VAL A 232 -9.62 -9.03 5.41
C VAL A 232 -9.35 -7.74 6.20
N GLY A 233 -9.49 -7.81 7.51
CA GLY A 233 -9.44 -6.62 8.37
C GLY A 233 -10.55 -5.64 8.01
N LYS A 234 -10.15 -4.39 7.71
CA LYS A 234 -11.07 -3.34 7.22
C LYS A 234 -11.32 -3.40 5.70
N TYR A 235 -10.65 -4.29 4.98
CA TYR A 235 -10.73 -4.39 3.53
C TYR A 235 -11.69 -5.50 3.09
N THR A 236 -12.24 -5.35 1.88
CA THR A 236 -12.96 -6.40 1.16
C THR A 236 -12.13 -6.84 -0.03
N VAL A 237 -11.71 -8.11 -0.06
CA VAL A 237 -10.77 -8.66 -1.04
C VAL A 237 -11.46 -9.68 -1.92
N THR A 238 -11.43 -9.47 -3.23
CA THR A 238 -11.84 -10.46 -4.23
C THR A 238 -10.61 -11.05 -4.88
N ALA A 239 -10.52 -12.39 -4.92
CA ALA A 239 -9.46 -13.07 -5.63
C ALA A 239 -9.83 -13.37 -7.08
N LEU A 240 -8.90 -13.17 -8.00
CA LEU A 240 -9.03 -13.50 -9.41
C LEU A 240 -7.94 -14.51 -9.78
N PRO A 241 -8.25 -15.54 -10.60
CA PRO A 241 -7.29 -16.55 -10.98
C PRO A 241 -6.21 -15.96 -11.90
N ALA A 242 -4.96 -16.01 -11.48
CA ALA A 242 -3.82 -15.61 -12.30
C ALA A 242 -3.54 -16.66 -13.38
N ARG A 243 -3.10 -16.19 -14.55
CA ARG A 243 -2.54 -17.09 -15.56
C ARG A 243 -1.09 -17.38 -15.19
N HIS A 244 -0.84 -18.09 -14.09
CA HIS A 244 0.52 -18.38 -13.63
C HIS A 244 0.58 -19.73 -12.92
N PHE A 245 1.66 -20.48 -13.19
CA PHE A 245 1.92 -21.81 -12.67
C PHE A 245 0.67 -22.71 -12.51
N PRO A 246 0.15 -23.28 -13.63
CA PRO A 246 -1.05 -24.10 -13.59
C PRO A 246 -0.98 -25.22 -12.54
N GLY A 247 -1.98 -25.26 -11.66
CA GLY A 247 -2.05 -26.22 -10.55
C GLY A 247 -1.64 -25.66 -9.18
N ASP A 248 -1.00 -24.47 -9.10
CA ASP A 248 -0.76 -23.81 -7.80
C ASP A 248 -2.02 -23.12 -7.25
N GLY A 249 -2.93 -22.72 -8.13
CA GLY A 249 -4.03 -21.84 -7.75
C GLY A 249 -3.55 -20.42 -7.44
N ALA A 250 -2.64 -19.90 -8.28
CA ALA A 250 -2.14 -18.53 -8.20
C ALA A 250 -3.28 -17.52 -8.37
N LEU A 251 -3.23 -16.46 -7.56
CA LEU A 251 -4.25 -15.43 -7.49
C LEU A 251 -3.64 -14.04 -7.61
N PHE A 252 -4.44 -13.12 -8.12
CA PHE A 252 -4.25 -11.69 -7.97
C PHE A 252 -5.54 -11.07 -7.43
N TYR A 253 -5.51 -9.82 -6.95
CA TYR A 253 -6.55 -9.32 -6.06
C TYR A 253 -7.16 -7.99 -6.50
N ILE A 254 -8.47 -7.88 -6.29
CA ILE A 254 -9.13 -6.59 -6.11
C ILE A 254 -9.29 -6.36 -4.60
N ILE A 255 -8.79 -5.24 -4.10
CA ILE A 255 -8.77 -4.89 -2.68
C ILE A 255 -9.53 -3.58 -2.51
N ARG A 256 -10.61 -3.61 -1.71
CA ARG A 256 -11.50 -2.48 -1.48
C ARG A 256 -11.39 -1.98 -0.04
N GLY A 257 -11.11 -0.70 0.12
CA GLY A 257 -11.24 0.05 1.36
C GLY A 257 -12.17 1.24 1.14
N ASP A 258 -11.70 2.44 1.44
CA ASP A 258 -12.26 3.71 0.96
C ASP A 258 -12.02 3.91 -0.56
N LYS A 259 -11.06 3.17 -1.12
CA LYS A 259 -10.65 3.14 -2.53
C LYS A 259 -10.54 1.72 -3.05
N THR A 260 -10.38 1.55 -4.35
CA THR A 260 -10.28 0.24 -5.01
C THR A 260 -8.93 0.06 -5.70
N LEU A 261 -8.20 -0.97 -5.28
CA LEU A 261 -6.93 -1.40 -5.86
C LEU A 261 -7.11 -2.69 -6.66
N LEU A 262 -6.67 -2.71 -7.91
CA LEU A 262 -6.39 -3.93 -8.67
C LEU A 262 -4.89 -4.24 -8.62
N TYR A 263 -4.49 -5.20 -7.79
CA TYR A 263 -3.10 -5.67 -7.64
C TYR A 263 -2.91 -6.92 -8.51
N ALA A 264 -2.37 -6.75 -9.72
CA ALA A 264 -2.35 -7.75 -10.79
C ALA A 264 -0.91 -8.15 -11.18
N HIS A 265 -0.15 -8.65 -10.21
CA HIS A 265 1.20 -9.20 -10.42
C HIS A 265 1.14 -10.70 -10.72
N ASP A 266 2.21 -11.26 -11.30
CA ASP A 266 2.35 -12.69 -11.62
C ASP A 266 1.16 -13.23 -12.40
N THR A 267 0.76 -12.48 -13.42
CA THR A 267 -0.31 -12.90 -14.32
C THR A 267 -0.04 -12.41 -15.73
N GLY A 268 -0.37 -13.25 -16.70
CA GLY A 268 -0.45 -12.86 -18.10
C GLY A 268 -1.66 -11.99 -18.41
N TYR A 269 -1.93 -11.85 -19.71
CA TYR A 269 -3.15 -11.21 -20.16
C TYR A 269 -4.38 -11.90 -19.54
N PHE A 270 -5.33 -11.11 -19.05
CA PHE A 270 -6.49 -11.63 -18.33
C PHE A 270 -7.27 -12.63 -19.18
N THR A 271 -7.66 -13.75 -18.58
CA THR A 271 -8.46 -14.78 -19.23
C THR A 271 -9.87 -14.26 -19.51
N ASP A 272 -10.58 -14.91 -20.44
CA ASP A 272 -11.96 -14.53 -20.75
C ASP A 272 -12.86 -14.63 -19.51
N ASP A 273 -12.70 -15.65 -18.65
CA ASP A 273 -13.46 -15.77 -17.41
C ASP A 273 -13.23 -14.60 -16.45
N VAL A 274 -11.99 -14.11 -16.34
CA VAL A 274 -11.66 -12.92 -15.54
C VAL A 274 -12.30 -11.67 -16.14
N LEU A 275 -12.19 -11.51 -17.45
CA LEU A 275 -12.73 -10.35 -18.15
C LEU A 275 -14.27 -10.31 -18.10
N ASP A 276 -14.92 -11.48 -18.20
CA ASP A 276 -16.35 -11.63 -18.05
C ASP A 276 -16.78 -11.36 -16.61
N TYR A 277 -16.01 -11.82 -15.61
CA TYR A 277 -16.26 -11.49 -14.21
C TYR A 277 -16.23 -9.97 -13.99
N LEU A 278 -15.17 -9.29 -14.44
CA LEU A 278 -15.01 -7.83 -14.30
C LEU A 278 -16.12 -7.07 -15.02
N LYS A 279 -16.50 -7.51 -16.22
CA LYS A 279 -17.60 -6.91 -16.98
C LYS A 279 -18.96 -7.07 -16.30
N ASN A 280 -19.19 -8.21 -15.65
CA ASN A 280 -20.46 -8.50 -14.97
C ASN A 280 -20.54 -7.88 -13.56
N ASN A 281 -19.40 -7.46 -13.00
CA ASN A 281 -19.29 -6.80 -11.71
C ASN A 281 -18.52 -5.48 -11.86
N PRO A 282 -19.05 -4.51 -12.63
CA PRO A 282 -18.32 -3.30 -12.93
C PRO A 282 -18.16 -2.44 -11.68
N GLU A 283 -16.93 -2.02 -11.43
CA GLU A 283 -16.58 -1.10 -10.37
C GLU A 283 -15.41 -0.23 -10.82
N HIS A 284 -15.38 1.00 -10.31
CA HIS A 284 -14.28 1.90 -10.56
C HIS A 284 -13.04 1.45 -9.78
N ILE A 285 -11.90 1.38 -10.47
CA ILE A 285 -10.60 1.07 -9.89
C ILE A 285 -9.81 2.38 -9.80
N ASP A 286 -9.47 2.78 -8.58
CA ASP A 286 -8.70 4.00 -8.30
C ASP A 286 -7.19 3.78 -8.57
N LEU A 287 -6.67 2.57 -8.32
CA LEU A 287 -5.29 2.20 -8.65
C LEU A 287 -5.21 0.81 -9.28
N VAL A 288 -4.48 0.69 -10.39
CA VAL A 288 -4.09 -0.61 -10.97
C VAL A 288 -2.56 -0.76 -10.96
N SER A 289 -2.10 -1.88 -10.41
CA SER A 289 -0.69 -2.28 -10.40
C SER A 289 -0.51 -3.51 -11.30
N TYR A 290 0.08 -3.31 -12.47
CA TYR A 290 0.24 -4.34 -13.50
C TYR A 290 1.57 -5.10 -13.36
N ASP A 291 1.53 -6.42 -13.60
CA ASP A 291 2.70 -7.20 -13.99
C ASP A 291 3.35 -6.58 -15.24
N CYS A 292 4.64 -6.31 -15.16
CA CYS A 292 5.45 -5.83 -16.29
C CYS A 292 6.80 -6.57 -16.34
N THR A 293 6.80 -7.85 -15.97
CA THR A 293 7.99 -8.71 -15.91
C THR A 293 8.82 -8.68 -17.17
N ASN A 294 8.13 -8.66 -18.30
CA ASN A 294 8.74 -8.76 -19.60
C ASN A 294 9.05 -7.41 -20.23
N VAL A 295 8.61 -6.28 -19.66
CA VAL A 295 8.79 -4.92 -20.20
C VAL A 295 8.51 -4.90 -21.72
N ASP A 296 9.54 -4.92 -22.57
CA ASP A 296 9.42 -4.90 -24.03
C ASP A 296 9.58 -6.26 -24.73
N LEU A 297 9.90 -7.33 -23.99
CA LEU A 297 10.08 -8.65 -24.56
C LEU A 297 8.76 -9.14 -25.19
N PRO A 298 8.83 -9.71 -26.40
CA PRO A 298 7.65 -10.17 -27.11
C PRO A 298 7.10 -11.43 -26.44
N ILE A 299 5.93 -11.30 -25.81
CA ILE A 299 5.22 -12.40 -25.16
C ILE A 299 3.78 -12.50 -25.66
N GLY A 300 3.30 -13.72 -25.82
CA GLY A 300 1.91 -14.02 -26.17
C GLY A 300 0.96 -13.75 -25.01
N ASP A 301 -0.33 -13.60 -25.32
CA ASP A 301 -1.39 -13.42 -24.32
C ASP A 301 -1.67 -14.71 -23.51
N ASP A 302 -1.07 -15.83 -23.91
CA ASP A 302 -1.08 -17.11 -23.21
C ASP A 302 0.09 -17.28 -22.21
N GLY A 303 1.00 -16.30 -22.13
CA GLY A 303 2.14 -16.29 -21.22
C GLY A 303 1.77 -16.08 -19.75
N GLY A 304 2.72 -16.38 -18.86
CA GLY A 304 2.53 -16.30 -17.39
C GLY A 304 2.63 -14.90 -16.78
N HIS A 305 3.13 -13.96 -17.55
CA HIS A 305 3.48 -12.60 -17.13
C HIS A 305 3.14 -11.62 -18.26
N MET A 306 3.25 -10.32 -18.00
CA MET A 306 2.96 -9.27 -18.98
C MET A 306 4.19 -8.44 -19.33
N GLY A 307 4.12 -7.79 -20.50
CA GLY A 307 4.98 -6.68 -20.90
C GLY A 307 4.11 -5.47 -21.28
N ILE A 308 4.75 -4.33 -21.51
CA ILE A 308 4.11 -3.06 -21.90
C ILE A 308 3.09 -3.26 -23.04
N PRO A 309 3.38 -4.01 -24.13
CA PRO A 309 2.40 -4.20 -25.19
C PRO A 309 1.12 -4.93 -24.75
N ASN A 310 1.21 -5.90 -23.83
CA ASN A 310 0.03 -6.60 -23.29
C ASN A 310 -0.77 -5.67 -22.38
N ILE A 311 -0.07 -4.93 -21.51
CA ILE A 311 -0.69 -3.96 -20.59
C ILE A 311 -1.43 -2.89 -21.38
N GLU A 312 -0.87 -2.35 -22.47
CA GLU A 312 -1.55 -1.35 -23.29
C GLU A 312 -2.90 -1.84 -23.85
N ARG A 313 -2.94 -3.09 -24.31
CA ARG A 313 -4.17 -3.69 -24.82
C ARG A 313 -5.15 -3.99 -23.69
N LEU A 314 -4.65 -4.43 -22.54
CA LEU A 314 -5.48 -4.73 -21.37
C LEU A 314 -6.07 -3.44 -20.78
N ASP A 315 -5.27 -2.42 -20.56
CA ASP A 315 -5.69 -1.13 -20.04
C ASP A 315 -6.76 -0.48 -20.91
N LYS A 316 -6.59 -0.48 -22.25
CA LYS A 316 -7.63 -0.05 -23.19
C LYS A 316 -8.92 -0.86 -23.07
N LYS A 317 -8.82 -2.17 -22.85
CA LYS A 317 -9.98 -3.06 -22.67
C LYS A 317 -10.70 -2.75 -21.35
N LEU A 318 -9.98 -2.55 -20.26
CA LEU A 318 -10.55 -2.20 -18.96
C LEU A 318 -11.17 -0.79 -18.96
N CYS A 319 -10.54 0.19 -19.63
CA CYS A 319 -11.14 1.51 -19.92
C CYS A 319 -12.46 1.34 -20.70
N GLY A 320 -12.46 0.52 -21.76
CA GLY A 320 -13.66 0.25 -22.57
C GLY A 320 -14.78 -0.47 -21.81
N MET A 321 -14.46 -1.14 -20.70
CA MET A 321 -15.42 -1.74 -19.77
C MET A 321 -15.94 -0.75 -18.71
N GLY A 322 -15.39 0.48 -18.66
CA GLY A 322 -15.74 1.49 -17.66
C GLY A 322 -15.14 1.24 -16.28
N LEU A 323 -14.10 0.41 -16.18
CA LEU A 323 -13.43 0.09 -14.91
C LEU A 323 -12.32 1.07 -14.56
N LEU A 324 -11.69 1.66 -15.58
CA LEU A 324 -10.63 2.65 -15.45
C LEU A 324 -11.05 3.94 -16.15
N ASP A 325 -10.64 5.09 -15.61
CA ASP A 325 -10.80 6.40 -16.24
C ASP A 325 -9.53 7.24 -16.13
N ASP A 326 -9.62 8.54 -16.35
CA ASP A 326 -8.51 9.49 -16.28
C ASP A 326 -8.01 9.76 -14.85
N THR A 327 -8.81 9.41 -13.84
CA THR A 327 -8.43 9.51 -12.42
C THR A 327 -7.72 8.26 -11.91
N THR A 328 -7.87 7.12 -12.58
CA THR A 328 -7.20 5.87 -12.20
C THR A 328 -5.67 5.99 -12.28
N ILE A 329 -4.99 5.74 -11.17
CA ILE A 329 -3.53 5.65 -11.13
C ILE A 329 -3.08 4.30 -11.71
N ARG A 330 -2.12 4.33 -12.63
CA ARG A 330 -1.58 3.14 -13.30
C ARG A 330 -0.12 2.97 -12.94
N VAL A 331 0.25 1.83 -12.37
CA VAL A 331 1.62 1.51 -11.97
C VAL A 331 2.05 0.21 -12.65
N ILE A 332 3.27 0.19 -13.18
CA ILE A 332 3.92 -1.05 -13.64
C ILE A 332 4.89 -1.55 -12.56
N ASN A 333 4.92 -2.87 -12.35
CA ASN A 333 5.74 -3.52 -11.32
C ASN A 333 6.26 -4.90 -11.77
N HIS A 334 6.97 -5.59 -10.88
CA HIS A 334 7.37 -7.00 -11.01
C HIS A 334 8.38 -7.24 -12.14
N PHE A 335 9.50 -6.52 -12.16
CA PHE A 335 10.40 -6.50 -13.32
C PHE A 335 11.45 -7.63 -13.30
N SER A 336 11.58 -8.41 -14.37
CA SER A 336 12.69 -9.36 -14.52
C SER A 336 13.94 -8.67 -15.04
N HIS A 337 15.11 -9.04 -14.51
CA HIS A 337 16.41 -8.55 -14.98
C HIS A 337 16.66 -8.83 -16.48
N ASN A 338 15.90 -9.73 -17.10
CA ASN A 338 15.98 -10.05 -18.53
C ASN A 338 15.46 -8.92 -19.43
N ALA A 339 14.62 -8.03 -18.90
CA ALA A 339 13.95 -6.98 -19.65
C ALA A 339 13.99 -5.60 -18.98
N ASN A 340 14.70 -5.47 -17.85
CA ASN A 340 14.65 -4.29 -17.00
C ASN A 340 15.84 -3.35 -17.26
N PRO A 341 15.68 -2.31 -18.12
CA PRO A 341 16.69 -1.27 -18.25
C PRO A 341 16.75 -0.40 -16.99
N ASP A 342 17.65 0.58 -16.99
CA ASP A 342 17.73 1.55 -15.90
C ASP A 342 16.37 2.26 -15.67
N HIS A 343 16.08 2.62 -14.42
CA HIS A 343 14.78 3.16 -13.99
C HIS A 343 14.34 4.37 -14.83
N ASP A 344 15.24 5.30 -15.12
CA ASP A 344 14.93 6.49 -15.93
C ASP A 344 14.55 6.13 -17.38
N LEU A 345 15.11 5.03 -17.92
CA LEU A 345 14.75 4.52 -19.24
C LEU A 345 13.38 3.84 -19.21
N LEU A 346 13.04 3.12 -18.13
CA LEU A 346 11.69 2.61 -17.93
C LEU A 346 10.68 3.76 -17.81
N GLU A 347 10.96 4.79 -17.02
CA GLU A 347 10.08 5.97 -16.90
C GLU A 347 9.89 6.65 -18.26
N ALA A 348 10.97 6.82 -19.02
CA ALA A 348 10.88 7.36 -20.37
C ALA A 348 10.05 6.47 -21.31
N ARG A 349 10.11 5.14 -21.15
CA ARG A 349 9.39 4.17 -21.99
C ARG A 349 7.88 4.28 -21.82
N VAL A 350 7.40 4.51 -20.61
CA VAL A 350 5.95 4.56 -20.31
C VAL A 350 5.39 5.97 -20.14
N LYS A 351 6.22 7.00 -20.36
CA LYS A 351 5.85 8.41 -20.18
C LYS A 351 4.59 8.81 -20.94
N ASP A 352 4.48 8.41 -22.21
CA ASP A 352 3.35 8.78 -23.07
C ASP A 352 2.04 8.07 -22.65
N HIS A 353 2.13 7.02 -21.83
CA HIS A 353 0.98 6.36 -21.24
C HIS A 353 0.53 6.99 -19.91
N GLY A 354 1.37 7.85 -19.31
CA GLY A 354 1.13 8.39 -17.96
C GLY A 354 1.27 7.36 -16.85
N TRP A 355 1.86 6.19 -17.12
CA TRP A 355 2.04 5.15 -16.11
C TRP A 355 3.23 5.45 -15.20
N LEU A 356 3.09 5.11 -13.93
CA LEU A 356 4.15 5.20 -12.94
C LEU A 356 5.00 3.94 -12.98
N VAL A 357 6.32 4.10 -12.83
CA VAL A 357 7.24 2.98 -12.64
C VAL A 357 7.48 2.80 -11.15
N SER A 358 7.19 1.61 -10.62
CA SER A 358 7.50 1.29 -9.22
C SER A 358 9.02 1.23 -8.99
N TYR A 359 9.44 1.40 -7.74
CA TYR A 359 10.78 1.11 -7.24
C TYR A 359 10.64 0.77 -5.74
N ASP A 360 11.62 0.10 -5.16
CA ASP A 360 11.55 -0.30 -3.76
C ASP A 360 11.48 0.94 -2.84
N GLY A 361 10.50 0.95 -1.93
CA GLY A 361 10.15 2.08 -1.07
C GLY A 361 9.21 3.11 -1.71
N ARG A 362 8.74 2.90 -2.95
CA ARG A 362 7.75 3.80 -3.57
C ARG A 362 6.44 3.73 -2.80
N VAL A 363 5.91 4.90 -2.44
CA VAL A 363 4.58 5.08 -1.88
C VAL A 363 3.64 5.68 -2.92
N VAL A 364 2.41 5.17 -2.98
CA VAL A 364 1.32 5.76 -3.76
C VAL A 364 0.08 5.89 -2.87
N GLU A 365 -0.41 7.11 -2.73
CA GLU A 365 -1.68 7.44 -2.08
C GLU A 365 -2.71 7.71 -3.19
N PHE A 366 -3.93 7.18 -3.04
CA PHE A 366 -4.96 7.21 -4.07
C PHE A 366 -6.38 7.31 -3.49
#